data_AF-B7R6Q2-F1
#
_entry.id   AF-B7R6Q2-F1
#
_cell.length_a   1.000
_cell.length_b   1.000
_cell.length_c   1.000
_cell.angle_alpha   90.00
_cell.angle_beta   90.00
_cell.angle_gamma   90.00
#
_symmetry.space_group_name_H-M   'P 1'
#
loop_
_entity.id
_entity.type
_entity.pdbx_description
1 polymer ?
#
loop_
_entity_poly.entity_id
_entity_poly.type
_entity_poly.pdbx_seq_one_letter_code
_entity_poly.pdbx_strand_id
1 'polypeptide(L)'
;MTAREIAEEIRKNLKKHGITSKQVSVRAKTYLLDKSIEVRIKDLKVSKKLVEAVAKKYEYIRWDDYTNEILAGCNTYVAVDFDYKVLREKAEEFRETARKILEEKDKYDKDELMRLAEKGDLVVLYQPHHNGTYPHVKLCRENNHSCILDNLESYYAADEYGLSEALAILSYQYGFDFTKVKLRV
;
A
#
# COMPACT_ATOMS: atom_id res chain seq x y z
N MET A 1 -27.81 -3.62 6.55
CA MET A 1 -27.51 -3.29 5.15
C MET A 1 -27.07 -4.53 4.39
N THR A 2 -27.50 -4.67 3.14
CA THR A 2 -27.00 -5.70 2.22
C THR A 2 -25.62 -5.33 1.67
N ALA A 3 -24.86 -6.31 1.15
CA ALA A 3 -23.55 -6.02 0.56
C ALA A 3 -23.65 -5.04 -0.64
N ARG A 4 -24.76 -5.11 -1.39
CA ARG A 4 -25.04 -4.18 -2.49
C ARG A 4 -25.25 -2.75 -2.01
N GLU A 5 -26.07 -2.56 -0.97
CA GLU A 5 -26.29 -1.24 -0.34
C GLU A 5 -24.98 -0.63 0.16
N ILE A 6 -24.14 -1.42 0.83
CA ILE A 6 -22.82 -0.97 1.31
C ILE A 6 -21.96 -0.49 0.14
N ALA A 7 -21.88 -1.26 -0.94
CA ALA A 7 -21.11 -0.86 -2.12
C ALA A 7 -21.66 0.41 -2.80
N GLU A 8 -22.99 0.60 -2.81
CA GLU A 8 -23.61 1.82 -3.32
C GLU A 8 -23.28 3.03 -2.47
N GLU A 9 -23.31 2.90 -1.14
CA GLU A 9 -22.93 3.98 -0.24
C GLU A 9 -21.45 4.33 -0.34
N ILE A 10 -20.56 3.33 -0.43
CA ILE A 10 -19.13 3.57 -0.66
C ILE A 10 -18.94 4.33 -1.97
N ARG A 11 -19.58 3.92 -3.07
CA ARG A 11 -19.51 4.65 -4.35
C ARG A 11 -20.02 6.08 -4.22
N LYS A 12 -21.13 6.30 -3.50
CA LYS A 12 -21.68 7.64 -3.24
C LYS A 12 -20.71 8.51 -2.45
N ASN A 13 -20.07 7.97 -1.42
CA ASN A 13 -19.11 8.69 -0.58
C ASN A 13 -17.79 8.96 -1.31
N LEU A 14 -17.30 8.04 -2.13
CA LEU A 14 -16.14 8.27 -3.00
C LEU A 14 -16.43 9.38 -4.02
N LYS A 15 -17.63 9.40 -4.61
CA LYS A 15 -18.05 10.44 -5.56
C LYS A 15 -18.07 11.85 -4.93
N LYS A 16 -18.41 11.97 -3.63
CA LYS A 16 -18.31 13.25 -2.90
C LYS A 16 -16.88 13.81 -2.84
N HIS A 17 -15.88 12.94 -2.92
CA HIS A 17 -14.46 13.31 -2.97
C HIS A 17 -13.93 13.44 -4.42
N GLY A 18 -14.83 13.49 -5.42
CA GLY A 18 -14.46 13.58 -6.84
C GLY A 18 -13.96 12.26 -7.45
N ILE A 19 -13.97 11.15 -6.71
CA ILE A 19 -13.47 9.86 -7.19
C ILE A 19 -14.57 9.14 -7.99
N THR A 20 -14.24 8.76 -9.23
CA THR A 20 -15.18 8.12 -10.16
C THR A 20 -15.00 6.61 -10.25
N SER A 21 -15.97 5.90 -10.85
CA SER A 21 -15.90 4.45 -11.09
C SER A 21 -14.81 4.02 -12.08
N LYS A 22 -14.32 4.95 -12.90
CA LYS A 22 -13.16 4.75 -13.77
C LYS A 22 -11.86 4.65 -12.96
N GLN A 23 -11.79 5.38 -11.85
CA GLN A 23 -10.62 5.44 -10.97
C GLN A 23 -10.67 4.41 -9.85
N VAL A 24 -11.85 4.11 -9.30
CA VAL A 24 -12.02 3.13 -8.23
C VAL A 24 -13.22 2.23 -8.52
N SER A 25 -13.00 0.92 -8.54
CA SER A 25 -14.04 -0.09 -8.66
C SER A 25 -14.45 -0.60 -7.29
N VAL A 26 -15.75 -0.67 -7.03
CA VAL A 26 -16.31 -1.25 -5.80
C VAL A 26 -17.21 -2.41 -6.18
N ARG A 27 -16.87 -3.61 -5.71
CA ARG A 27 -17.62 -4.86 -5.94
C ARG A 27 -18.10 -5.41 -4.60
N ALA A 28 -19.30 -5.99 -4.61
CA ALA A 28 -19.89 -6.61 -3.43
C ALA A 28 -20.24 -8.06 -3.75
N LYS A 29 -19.93 -8.94 -2.82
CA LYS A 29 -20.33 -10.35 -2.84
C LYS A 29 -20.87 -10.72 -1.46
N THR A 30 -21.89 -11.56 -1.46
CA THR A 30 -22.43 -12.17 -0.24
C THR A 30 -22.08 -13.64 -0.27
N TYR A 31 -21.50 -14.14 0.83
CA TYR A 31 -21.10 -15.52 1.01
C TYR A 31 -21.86 -16.07 2.22
N LEU A 32 -22.97 -16.78 1.99
CA LEU A 32 -23.88 -17.23 3.04
C LEU A 32 -24.34 -16.04 3.92
N LEU A 33 -23.83 -15.96 5.16
CA LEU A 33 -24.12 -14.91 6.12
C LEU A 33 -23.11 -13.75 6.09
N ASP A 34 -21.96 -13.95 5.45
CA ASP A 34 -20.88 -12.98 5.39
C ASP A 34 -20.95 -12.12 4.13
N LYS A 35 -20.33 -10.94 4.22
CA LYS A 35 -20.26 -9.96 3.13
C LYS A 35 -18.81 -9.67 2.84
N SER A 36 -18.49 -9.58 1.55
CA SER A 36 -17.17 -9.20 1.06
C SER A 36 -17.32 -8.01 0.13
N ILE A 37 -16.66 -6.91 0.48
CA ILE A 37 -16.58 -5.70 -0.31
C ILE A 37 -15.15 -5.57 -0.81
N GLU A 38 -15.00 -5.57 -2.13
CA GLU A 38 -13.71 -5.45 -2.81
C GLU A 38 -13.62 -4.08 -3.48
N VAL A 39 -12.67 -3.27 -3.03
CA VAL A 39 -12.39 -1.93 -3.56
C VAL A 39 -11.03 -1.95 -4.27
N ARG A 40 -11.03 -1.76 -5.59
CA ARG A 40 -9.83 -1.76 -6.43
C ARG A 40 -9.55 -0.37 -6.98
N ILE A 41 -8.40 0.20 -6.65
CA ILE A 41 -7.92 1.49 -7.12
C ILE A 41 -7.23 1.31 -8.48
N LYS A 42 -7.86 1.80 -9.54
CA LYS A 42 -7.39 1.75 -10.93
C LYS A 42 -6.58 2.97 -11.34
N ASP A 43 -6.70 4.07 -10.60
CA ASP A 43 -5.88 5.26 -10.82
C ASP A 43 -4.95 5.42 -9.63
N LEU A 44 -3.66 5.15 -9.83
CA LEU A 44 -2.65 5.19 -8.77
C LEU A 44 -2.45 6.59 -8.19
N LYS A 45 -2.99 7.65 -8.78
CA LYS A 45 -2.99 9.00 -8.19
C LYS A 45 -4.08 9.19 -7.13
N VAL A 46 -5.07 8.31 -7.08
CA VAL A 46 -6.10 8.34 -6.04
C VAL A 46 -5.52 7.82 -4.74
N SER A 47 -5.57 8.65 -3.69
CA SER A 47 -5.03 8.30 -2.37
C SER A 47 -5.66 7.02 -1.80
N LYS A 48 -4.84 5.99 -1.57
CA LYS A 48 -5.26 4.74 -0.93
C LYS A 48 -5.82 5.00 0.47
N LYS A 49 -5.13 5.84 1.26
CA LYS A 49 -5.56 6.23 2.62
C LYS A 49 -6.96 6.85 2.63
N LEU A 50 -7.27 7.72 1.66
CA LEU A 50 -8.60 8.30 1.54
C LEU A 50 -9.66 7.24 1.23
N VAL A 51 -9.36 6.34 0.28
CA VAL A 51 -10.28 5.26 -0.12
C VAL A 51 -10.51 4.30 1.05
N GLU A 52 -9.46 3.95 1.80
CA GLU A 52 -9.55 3.14 3.02
C GLU A 52 -10.41 3.83 4.09
N ALA A 53 -10.18 5.12 4.35
CA ALA A 53 -10.97 5.88 5.32
C ALA A 53 -12.46 5.96 4.96
N VAL A 54 -12.81 5.91 3.67
CA VAL A 54 -14.20 5.86 3.22
C VAL A 54 -14.78 4.44 3.31
N ALA A 55 -14.04 3.44 2.85
CA ALA A 55 -14.54 2.08 2.71
C ALA A 55 -14.54 1.28 4.02
N LYS A 56 -13.47 1.37 4.82
CA LYS A 56 -13.33 0.60 6.08
C LYS A 56 -14.32 1.00 7.17
N LYS A 57 -15.03 2.12 7.03
CA LYS A 57 -16.18 2.48 7.90
C LYS A 57 -17.30 1.45 7.89
N TYR A 58 -17.39 0.64 6.84
CA TYR A 58 -18.38 -0.40 6.69
C TYR A 58 -17.86 -1.79 7.10
N GLU A 59 -16.59 -1.88 7.50
CA GLU A 59 -16.01 -3.13 7.98
C GLU A 59 -16.57 -3.48 9.36
N TYR A 60 -16.94 -4.74 9.53
CA TYR A 60 -17.42 -5.27 10.80
C TYR A 60 -17.00 -6.72 10.90
N ILE A 61 -16.10 -7.01 11.84
CA ILE A 61 -15.60 -8.36 12.10
C ILE A 61 -15.84 -8.64 13.57
N ARG A 62 -16.48 -9.78 13.84
CA ARG A 62 -16.70 -10.27 15.20
C ARG A 62 -15.52 -11.13 15.63
N TRP A 63 -15.03 -10.85 16.82
CA TRP A 63 -13.93 -11.57 17.46
C TRP A 63 -14.43 -12.20 18.75
N ASP A 64 -13.90 -13.38 19.07
CA ASP A 64 -14.04 -13.95 20.39
C ASP A 64 -13.06 -13.25 21.35
N ASP A 65 -13.57 -12.74 22.48
CA ASP A 65 -12.78 -11.95 23.43
C ASP A 65 -11.72 -12.79 24.18
N TYR A 66 -11.84 -14.12 24.19
CA TYR A 66 -10.92 -15.01 24.89
C TYR A 66 -9.86 -15.61 23.95
N THR A 67 -10.27 -16.10 22.78
CA THR A 67 -9.36 -16.77 21.82
C THR A 67 -8.81 -15.84 20.75
N ASN A 68 -9.37 -14.64 20.56
CA ASN A 68 -9.11 -13.76 19.41
C ASN A 68 -9.36 -14.44 18.05
N GLU A 69 -10.22 -15.46 18.00
CA GLU A 69 -10.66 -16.07 16.74
C GLU A 69 -11.80 -15.27 16.12
N ILE A 70 -11.87 -15.26 14.77
CA ILE A 70 -12.99 -14.64 14.06
C ILE A 70 -14.23 -15.52 14.22
N LEU A 71 -15.30 -14.94 14.77
CA LEU A 71 -16.58 -15.64 14.92
C LEU A 71 -17.27 -15.78 13.57
N ALA A 72 -17.77 -16.97 13.27
CA ALA A 72 -18.43 -17.25 12.00
C ALA A 72 -19.77 -16.49 11.85
N GLY A 73 -20.01 -15.98 10.64
CA GLY A 73 -21.29 -15.42 10.23
C GLY A 73 -21.50 -13.94 10.57
N CYS A 74 -22.23 -13.26 9.68
CA CYS A 74 -22.59 -11.85 9.77
C CYS A 74 -21.40 -10.87 9.71
N ASN A 75 -20.21 -11.33 9.32
CA ASN A 75 -19.07 -10.45 9.12
C ASN A 75 -19.19 -9.67 7.82
N THR A 76 -18.56 -8.50 7.79
CA THR A 76 -18.42 -7.65 6.61
C THR A 76 -16.95 -7.30 6.44
N TYR A 77 -16.31 -7.97 5.49
CA TYR A 77 -14.90 -7.76 5.15
C TYR A 77 -14.77 -6.70 4.08
N VAL A 78 -13.87 -5.73 4.28
CA VAL A 78 -13.62 -4.67 3.29
C VAL A 78 -12.15 -4.68 2.89
N ALA A 79 -11.88 -5.15 1.68
CA ALA A 79 -10.54 -5.13 1.10
C ALA A 79 -10.36 -3.89 0.21
N VAL A 80 -9.29 -3.11 0.45
CA VAL A 80 -8.93 -1.94 -0.34
C VAL A 80 -7.51 -2.07 -0.85
N ASP A 81 -7.36 -2.20 -2.15
CA ASP A 81 -6.07 -2.43 -2.80
C ASP A 81 -6.01 -1.73 -4.15
N PHE A 82 -4.81 -1.64 -4.72
CA PHE A 82 -4.65 -1.28 -6.11
C PHE A 82 -5.16 -2.40 -7.04
N ASP A 83 -5.64 -2.01 -8.21
CA ASP A 83 -5.87 -2.97 -9.29
C ASP A 83 -4.52 -3.50 -9.76
N TYR A 84 -4.35 -4.81 -9.62
CA TYR A 84 -3.07 -5.46 -9.83
C TYR A 84 -2.53 -5.30 -11.25
N LYS A 85 -3.41 -5.34 -12.26
CA LYS A 85 -2.99 -5.21 -13.65
C LYS A 85 -2.45 -3.81 -13.90
N VAL A 86 -3.18 -2.80 -13.43
CA VAL A 86 -2.76 -1.40 -13.58
C VAL A 86 -1.47 -1.14 -12.81
N LEU A 87 -1.37 -1.61 -11.56
CA LEU A 87 -0.18 -1.44 -10.75
C LEU A 87 1.05 -2.02 -11.45
N ARG A 88 0.97 -3.25 -11.95
CA ARG A 88 2.07 -3.90 -12.68
C ARG A 88 2.46 -3.18 -13.95
N GLU A 89 1.48 -2.76 -14.75
CA GLU A 89 1.74 -1.98 -15.97
C GLU A 89 2.50 -0.69 -15.65
N LYS A 90 2.18 -0.04 -14.53
CA LYS A 90 2.87 1.16 -14.05
C LYS A 90 4.20 0.89 -13.37
N ALA A 91 4.35 -0.25 -12.72
CA ALA A 91 5.59 -0.68 -12.10
C ALA A 91 6.72 -0.87 -13.12
N GLU A 92 6.39 -1.20 -14.36
CA GLU A 92 7.39 -1.40 -15.42
C GLU A 92 8.23 -0.15 -15.67
N GLU A 93 7.69 1.06 -15.42
CA GLU A 93 8.42 2.34 -15.46
C GLU A 93 9.61 2.39 -14.49
N PHE A 94 9.55 1.62 -13.38
CA PHE A 94 10.54 1.59 -12.31
C PHE A 94 11.40 0.33 -12.29
N ARG A 95 11.21 -0.56 -13.27
CA ARG A 95 11.86 -1.87 -13.30
C ARG A 95 13.38 -1.79 -13.37
N GLU A 96 13.90 -0.91 -14.21
CA GLU A 96 15.35 -0.70 -14.32
C GLU A 96 15.95 -0.15 -13.01
N THR A 97 15.27 0.80 -12.38
CA THR A 97 15.67 1.34 -11.06
C THR A 97 15.66 0.26 -9.99
N ALA A 98 14.61 -0.57 -9.96
CA ALA A 98 14.51 -1.70 -9.03
C ALA A 98 15.69 -2.67 -9.21
N ARG A 99 16.04 -3.02 -10.46
CA ARG A 99 17.20 -3.88 -10.75
C ARG A 99 18.50 -3.30 -10.21
N LYS A 100 18.78 -2.02 -10.47
CA LYS A 100 20.00 -1.34 -9.97
C LYS A 100 20.07 -1.35 -8.44
N ILE A 101 18.95 -1.10 -7.75
CA ILE A 101 18.90 -1.17 -6.28
C ILE A 101 19.22 -2.59 -5.78
N LEU A 102 18.70 -3.62 -6.45
CA LEU A 102 18.94 -5.01 -6.07
C LEU A 102 20.37 -5.48 -6.35
N GLU A 103 21.02 -4.98 -7.40
CA GLU A 103 22.44 -5.25 -7.69
C GLU A 103 23.37 -4.64 -6.63
N GLU A 104 22.99 -3.47 -6.11
CA GLU A 104 23.73 -2.74 -5.08
C GLU A 104 23.48 -3.26 -3.66
N LYS A 105 22.47 -4.12 -3.46
CA LYS A 105 22.03 -4.54 -2.13
C LYS A 105 23.15 -5.20 -1.31
N ASP A 106 24.01 -5.98 -1.97
CA ASP A 106 25.06 -6.78 -1.32
C ASP A 106 26.24 -5.92 -0.84
N LYS A 107 26.27 -4.62 -1.18
CA LYS A 107 27.25 -3.66 -0.66
C LYS A 107 26.87 -3.10 0.71
N TYR A 108 25.66 -3.38 1.20
CA TYR A 108 25.14 -2.87 2.46
C TYR A 108 25.23 -3.94 3.54
N ASP A 109 25.68 -3.56 4.73
CA ASP A 109 25.70 -4.45 5.88
C ASP A 109 24.28 -4.75 6.39
N LYS A 110 24.15 -5.79 7.23
CA LYS A 110 22.85 -6.34 7.67
C LYS A 110 21.88 -5.33 8.29
N ASP A 111 22.40 -4.26 8.91
CA ASP A 111 21.59 -3.26 9.60
C ASP A 111 21.58 -1.91 8.86
N GLU A 112 22.24 -1.82 7.71
CA GLU A 112 22.25 -0.59 6.92
C GLU A 112 20.99 -0.44 6.06
N LEU A 113 20.52 0.80 5.96
CA LEU A 113 19.37 1.19 5.16
C LEU A 113 19.83 2.04 3.97
N MET A 114 19.37 1.66 2.77
CA MET A 114 19.61 2.42 1.55
C MET A 114 18.61 3.57 1.47
N ARG A 115 19.08 4.83 1.50
CA ARG A 115 18.22 6.00 1.22
C ARG A 115 17.94 6.08 -0.27
N LEU A 116 16.67 5.88 -0.66
CA LEU A 116 16.26 5.89 -2.07
C LEU A 116 15.83 7.27 -2.56
N ALA A 117 15.03 7.99 -1.77
CA ALA A 117 14.52 9.31 -2.11
C ALA A 117 14.05 10.09 -0.87
N GLU A 118 13.99 11.41 -0.98
CA GLU A 118 13.55 12.32 0.08
C GLU A 118 12.64 13.41 -0.51
N LYS A 119 11.62 13.81 0.24
CA LYS A 119 10.68 14.85 -0.16
C LYS A 119 10.03 15.48 1.06
N GLY A 120 10.44 16.71 1.39
CA GLY A 120 9.95 17.38 2.60
C GLY A 120 10.41 16.62 3.84
N ASP A 121 9.45 16.28 4.72
CA ASP A 121 9.66 15.46 5.92
C ASP A 121 9.61 13.95 5.65
N LEU A 122 9.44 13.51 4.39
CA LEU A 122 9.32 12.10 4.04
C LEU A 122 10.61 11.54 3.44
N VAL A 123 10.98 10.34 3.87
CA VAL A 123 12.16 9.61 3.42
C VAL A 123 11.77 8.19 3.01
N VAL A 124 12.25 7.74 1.85
CA VAL A 124 12.09 6.37 1.38
C VAL A 124 13.39 5.60 1.65
N LEU A 125 13.28 4.54 2.44
CA LEU A 125 14.40 3.67 2.80
C LEU A 125 14.16 2.28 2.24
N TYR A 126 15.18 1.69 1.64
CA TYR A 126 15.19 0.26 1.32
C TYR A 126 16.05 -0.47 2.33
N GLN A 127 15.48 -1.53 2.90
CA GLN A 127 16.14 -2.41 3.84
C GLN A 127 16.50 -3.72 3.10
N PRO A 128 17.75 -3.89 2.65
CA PRO A 128 18.17 -5.07 1.90
C PRO A 128 18.24 -6.32 2.77
N HIS A 129 18.54 -6.15 4.06
CA HIS A 129 18.71 -7.23 5.01
C HIS A 129 18.00 -6.88 6.32
N HIS A 130 17.25 -7.82 6.88
CA HIS A 130 16.72 -7.72 8.23
C HIS A 130 16.57 -9.10 8.85
N ASN A 131 16.87 -9.24 10.14
CA ASN A 131 16.77 -10.52 10.84
C ASN A 131 15.33 -11.03 10.83
N GLY A 132 15.09 -12.12 10.10
CA GLY A 132 13.81 -12.84 10.08
C GLY A 132 12.73 -12.26 9.18
N THR A 133 13.01 -11.22 8.38
CA THR A 133 12.04 -10.66 7.42
C THR A 133 12.64 -10.43 6.05
N TYR A 134 11.78 -10.46 5.04
CA TYR A 134 12.17 -10.20 3.65
C TYR A 134 12.58 -8.73 3.46
N PRO A 135 13.43 -8.44 2.45
CA PRO A 135 13.74 -7.08 2.05
C PRO A 135 12.47 -6.28 1.77
N HIS A 136 12.47 -5.02 2.20
CA HIS A 136 11.29 -4.16 2.11
C HIS A 136 11.67 -2.69 1.94
N VAL A 137 10.78 -1.94 1.32
CA VAL A 137 10.86 -0.48 1.24
C VAL A 137 9.96 0.12 2.31
N LYS A 138 10.50 1.06 3.08
CA LYS A 138 9.80 1.83 4.10
C LYS A 138 9.61 3.26 3.63
N LEU A 139 8.41 3.78 3.79
CA LEU A 139 8.13 5.20 3.79
C LEU A 139 8.16 5.68 5.24
N CYS A 140 9.12 6.54 5.55
CA CYS A 140 9.28 7.10 6.88
C CYS A 140 9.01 8.60 6.88
N ARG A 141 8.62 9.13 8.03
CA ARG A 141 8.59 10.56 8.33
C ARG A 141 9.71 10.93 9.29
N GLU A 142 10.44 12.00 8.98
CA GLU A 142 11.38 12.63 9.89
C GLU A 142 10.62 13.36 11.00
N ASN A 143 10.94 13.03 12.24
CA ASN A 143 10.37 13.69 13.40
C ASN A 143 11.27 14.88 13.79
N ASN A 144 10.75 16.11 13.73
CA ASN A 144 11.52 17.31 14.08
C ASN A 144 11.97 17.37 15.56
N HIS A 145 11.47 16.47 16.41
CA HIS A 145 11.74 16.42 17.84
C HIS A 145 12.60 15.22 18.28
N SER A 146 12.95 14.30 17.38
CA SER A 146 13.82 13.17 17.69
C SER A 146 14.59 12.67 16.47
N CYS A 147 15.70 11.97 16.67
CA CYS A 147 16.41 11.29 15.59
C CYS A 147 15.69 10.03 15.07
N ILE A 148 14.45 9.78 15.52
CA ILE A 148 13.68 8.59 15.18
C ILE A 148 12.81 8.88 13.94
N LEU A 149 12.84 7.94 13.00
CA LEU A 149 12.01 7.94 11.82
C LEU A 149 10.70 7.18 12.10
N ASP A 150 9.56 7.85 11.91
CA ASP A 150 8.25 7.23 12.07
C ASP A 150 7.92 6.42 10.81
N ASN A 151 7.83 5.10 10.93
CA ASN A 151 7.46 4.24 9.81
C ASN A 151 5.97 4.40 9.48
N LEU A 152 5.66 4.93 8.29
CA LEU A 152 4.30 5.14 7.83
C LEU A 152 3.76 3.92 7.06
N GLU A 153 4.57 3.36 6.17
CA GLU A 153 4.18 2.24 5.29
C GLU A 153 5.40 1.38 4.97
N SER A 154 5.18 0.06 4.91
CA SER A 154 6.19 -0.91 4.50
C SER A 154 5.68 -1.74 3.33
N TYR A 155 6.53 -1.96 2.33
CA TYR A 155 6.22 -2.72 1.12
C TYR A 155 7.25 -3.81 0.90
N TYR A 156 6.79 -5.02 0.56
CA TYR A 156 7.67 -6.11 0.17
C TYR A 156 8.51 -5.72 -1.07
N ALA A 157 9.81 -6.01 -1.02
CA ALA A 157 10.74 -5.59 -2.05
C ALA A 157 11.93 -6.55 -2.22
N ALA A 158 11.71 -7.87 -2.06
CA ALA A 158 12.78 -8.85 -2.15
C ALA A 158 13.22 -9.16 -3.60
N ASP A 159 12.37 -8.86 -4.57
CA ASP A 159 12.59 -9.12 -5.99
C ASP A 159 12.25 -7.89 -6.84
N GLU A 160 12.65 -7.93 -8.12
CA GLU A 160 12.51 -6.84 -9.08
C GLU A 160 11.03 -6.39 -9.23
N TYR A 161 10.09 -7.32 -9.12
CA TYR A 161 8.66 -7.03 -9.27
C TYR A 161 8.10 -6.34 -8.03
N GLY A 162 8.32 -6.92 -6.84
CA GLY A 162 7.87 -6.33 -5.59
C GLY A 162 8.45 -4.93 -5.36
N LEU A 163 9.75 -4.77 -5.64
CA LEU A 163 10.40 -3.47 -5.51
C LEU A 163 9.85 -2.46 -6.53
N SER A 164 9.66 -2.83 -7.80
CA SER A 164 9.11 -1.90 -8.79
C SER A 164 7.66 -1.51 -8.50
N GLU A 165 6.83 -2.44 -7.99
CA GLU A 165 5.47 -2.14 -7.51
C GLU A 165 5.51 -1.15 -6.33
N ALA A 166 6.40 -1.34 -5.36
CA ALA A 166 6.59 -0.43 -4.23
C ALA A 166 7.00 0.98 -4.69
N LEU A 167 7.96 1.07 -5.61
CA LEU A 167 8.40 2.35 -6.18
C LEU A 167 7.26 3.05 -6.94
N ALA A 168 6.45 2.31 -7.70
CA ALA A 168 5.29 2.87 -8.37
C ALA A 168 4.27 3.44 -7.37
N ILE A 169 3.93 2.68 -6.31
CA ILE A 169 3.01 3.17 -5.28
C ILE A 169 3.55 4.46 -4.66
N LEU A 170 4.81 4.49 -4.25
CA LEU A 170 5.41 5.66 -3.62
C LEU A 170 5.49 6.86 -4.57
N SER A 171 5.80 6.63 -5.85
CA SER A 171 5.83 7.69 -6.85
C SER A 171 4.45 8.28 -7.11
N TYR A 172 3.43 7.45 -7.35
CA TYR A 172 2.09 7.95 -7.70
C TYR A 172 1.29 8.47 -6.48
N GLN A 173 1.47 7.90 -5.30
CA GLN A 173 0.75 8.31 -4.08
C GLN A 173 1.40 9.51 -3.38
N TYR A 174 2.73 9.56 -3.34
CA TYR A 174 3.48 10.56 -2.58
C TYR A 174 4.30 11.51 -3.48
N GLY A 175 4.37 11.24 -4.78
CA GLY A 175 5.05 12.08 -5.76
C GLY A 175 6.57 12.03 -5.62
N PHE A 176 7.13 10.88 -5.24
CA PHE A 176 8.58 10.65 -5.27
C PHE A 176 9.07 10.45 -6.71
N ASP A 177 10.26 10.96 -6.99
CA ASP A 177 10.96 10.76 -8.26
C ASP A 177 12.15 9.82 -8.04
N PHE A 178 12.04 8.59 -8.55
CA PHE A 178 13.06 7.55 -8.45
C PHE A 178 13.97 7.49 -9.68
N THR A 179 13.94 8.47 -10.59
CA THR A 179 14.89 8.53 -11.70
C THR A 179 16.29 8.97 -11.25
N LYS A 180 16.40 9.57 -10.05
CA LYS A 180 17.64 10.15 -9.50
C LYS A 180 18.10 9.46 -8.21
N VAL A 181 17.83 8.17 -8.05
CA VAL A 181 18.28 7.43 -6.86
C VAL A 181 19.80 7.55 -6.76
N LYS A 182 20.27 8.20 -5.68
CA LYS A 182 21.70 8.34 -5.41
C LYS A 182 22.20 7.05 -4.76
N LEU A 183 22.61 6.10 -5.59
CA LEU A 183 23.31 4.91 -5.14
C LEU A 183 24.75 5.31 -4.73
N ARG A 184 25.28 4.74 -3.65
CA ARG A 184 26.69 4.91 -3.29
C ARG A 184 27.52 4.25 -4.40
N VAL A 185 28.23 5.07 -5.18
CA VAL A 185 29.27 4.62 -6.12
C VAL A 185 30.53 4.28 -5.35
#